data_AF-A0A1H4NVE9-F1
#
_entry.id   AF-A0A1H4NVE9-F1
#
_cell.length_a   1.000
_cell.length_b   1.000
_cell.length_c   1.000
_cell.angle_alpha   90.00
_cell.angle_beta   90.00
_cell.angle_gamma   90.00
#
_symmetry.space_group_name_H-M   'P 1'
#
loop_
_entity.id
_entity.type
_entity.pdbx_description
1 polymer ?
#
loop_
_entity_poly.entity_id
_entity_poly.type
_entity_poly.pdbx_seq_one_letter_code
_entity_poly.pdbx_strand_id
1 'polypeptide(L)'
;MKWFVALIAAAGVLGATQALAAKAHIAEFTDVGVTATNIRAQIAAMPPAVEQPIVDFTSGHAESAAFTTGTTYIRVNCDTRCAVKIGPAGSTTATTVNTPLGPDAPEYFGVKAGQIISIVANP
;
A
#
# COMPACT_ATOMS: atom_id res chain seq x y z
N MET A 1 37.60 -45.80 33.69
CA MET A 1 36.20 -45.77 33.21
C MET A 1 35.91 -44.36 32.73
N LYS A 2 36.13 -44.07 31.44
CA LYS A 2 35.99 -42.73 30.85
C LYS A 2 34.56 -42.57 30.34
N TRP A 3 33.81 -41.64 30.93
CA TRP A 3 32.46 -41.30 30.48
C TRP A 3 32.56 -40.14 29.49
N PHE A 4 32.22 -40.41 28.22
CA PHE A 4 32.03 -39.37 27.22
C PHE A 4 30.62 -38.79 27.38
N VAL A 5 30.53 -37.52 27.77
CA VAL A 5 29.29 -36.75 27.65
C VAL A 5 29.33 -36.05 26.29
N ALA A 6 28.45 -36.45 25.38
CA ALA A 6 28.27 -35.78 24.10
C ALA A 6 27.37 -34.55 24.29
N LEU A 7 27.89 -33.36 23.98
CA LEU A 7 27.12 -32.13 23.93
C LEU A 7 26.41 -32.06 22.56
N ILE A 8 25.08 -32.15 22.54
CA ILE A 8 24.30 -31.87 21.32
C ILE A 8 24.00 -30.37 21.31
N ALA A 9 24.73 -29.62 20.50
CA ALA A 9 24.38 -28.24 20.18
C ALA A 9 23.25 -28.25 19.14
N ALA A 10 22.02 -28.00 19.57
CA ALA A 10 20.90 -27.73 18.68
C ALA A 10 21.07 -26.31 18.11
N ALA A 11 21.68 -26.19 16.93
CA ALA A 11 21.69 -24.96 16.16
C ALA A 11 20.27 -24.76 15.59
N GLY A 12 19.42 -24.08 16.36
CA GLY A 12 18.13 -23.59 15.87
C GLY A 12 18.39 -22.53 14.79
N VAL A 13 18.16 -22.90 13.53
CA VAL A 13 18.13 -21.94 12.43
C VAL A 13 16.91 -21.06 12.66
N LEU A 14 17.10 -19.85 13.21
CA LEU A 14 16.11 -18.80 13.09
C LEU A 14 15.96 -18.53 11.60
N GLY A 15 14.90 -19.08 10.99
CA GLY A 15 14.49 -18.69 9.66
C GLY A 15 14.15 -17.21 9.70
N ALA A 16 15.04 -16.37 9.18
CA ALA A 16 14.68 -15.02 8.81
C ALA A 16 13.61 -15.16 7.72
N THR A 17 12.34 -14.93 8.10
CA THR A 17 11.31 -14.63 7.12
C THR A 17 11.83 -13.44 6.32
N GLN A 18 12.08 -13.65 5.03
CA GLN A 18 12.48 -12.56 4.16
C GLN A 18 11.39 -11.50 4.27
N ALA A 19 11.75 -10.28 4.67
CA ALA A 19 10.85 -9.15 4.47
C ALA A 19 10.62 -9.05 2.97
N LEU A 20 9.52 -9.62 2.49
CA LEU A 20 9.06 -9.39 1.13
C LEU A 20 8.94 -7.87 1.01
N ALA A 21 9.57 -7.30 -0.01
CA ALA A 21 9.47 -5.87 -0.29
C ALA A 21 7.98 -5.49 -0.31
N ALA A 22 7.64 -4.40 0.36
CA ALA A 22 6.27 -3.97 0.56
C ALA A 22 6.10 -2.62 -0.15
N LYS A 23 5.54 -2.65 -1.35
CA LYS A 23 5.41 -1.49 -2.25
C LYS A 23 3.97 -1.26 -2.65
N ALA A 24 3.62 0.01 -2.78
CA ALA A 24 2.35 0.42 -3.34
C ALA A 24 2.54 1.32 -4.56
N HIS A 25 1.72 1.05 -5.58
CA HIS A 25 1.57 1.88 -6.77
C HIS A 25 0.31 2.73 -6.63
N ILE A 26 0.44 4.03 -6.83
CA ILE A 26 -0.65 5.00 -6.69
C ILE A 26 -0.76 5.81 -7.97
N ALA A 27 -1.95 5.77 -8.58
CA ALA A 27 -2.30 6.59 -9.73
C ALA A 27 -3.43 7.55 -9.35
N GLU A 28 -3.30 8.82 -9.75
CA GLU A 28 -4.27 9.88 -9.48
C GLU A 28 -5.11 10.17 -10.71
N PHE A 29 -6.40 10.40 -10.51
CA PHE A 29 -7.36 10.66 -11.57
C PHE A 29 -8.27 11.85 -11.24
N THR A 30 -8.69 12.55 -12.29
CA THR A 30 -9.57 13.73 -12.19
C THR A 30 -11.02 13.41 -12.55
N ASP A 31 -11.26 12.44 -13.42
CA ASP A 31 -12.60 12.05 -13.88
C ASP A 31 -12.72 10.54 -14.08
N VAL A 32 -13.94 10.02 -13.98
CA VAL A 32 -14.27 8.62 -14.30
C VAL A 32 -14.38 8.42 -15.81
N GLY A 33 -14.08 7.22 -16.27
CA GLY A 33 -14.26 6.81 -17.66
C GLY A 33 -15.72 6.94 -18.10
N VAL A 34 -15.93 7.53 -19.27
CA VAL A 34 -17.26 7.71 -19.87
C VAL A 34 -17.50 6.62 -20.90
N THR A 35 -18.67 6.00 -20.86
CA THR A 35 -19.10 5.04 -21.90
C THR A 35 -19.83 5.77 -23.04
N ALA A 36 -20.04 5.08 -24.16
CA ALA A 36 -20.73 5.63 -25.35
C ALA A 36 -22.14 6.20 -25.08
N THR A 37 -22.75 5.87 -23.94
CA THR A 37 -24.09 6.32 -23.53
C THR A 37 -24.10 7.42 -22.46
N ASN A 38 -22.97 8.10 -22.21
CA ASN A 38 -22.80 9.09 -21.13
C ASN A 38 -23.08 8.53 -19.72
N ILE A 39 -23.02 7.20 -19.56
CA ILE A 39 -23.09 6.57 -18.25
C ILE A 39 -21.70 6.62 -17.63
N ARG A 40 -21.61 7.22 -16.44
CA ARG A 40 -20.41 7.23 -15.60
C ARG A 40 -20.30 5.88 -14.91
N ALA A 41 -19.45 5.00 -15.44
CA ALA A 41 -19.10 3.75 -14.79
C ALA A 41 -17.90 3.99 -13.85
N GLN A 42 -17.72 3.14 -12.83
CA GLN A 42 -16.53 3.19 -11.95
C GLN A 42 -15.31 2.60 -12.68
N ILE A 43 -14.92 3.25 -13.77
CA ILE A 43 -13.79 2.90 -14.62
C ILE A 43 -12.84 4.08 -14.56
N ALA A 44 -11.54 3.83 -14.50
CA ALA A 44 -10.56 4.89 -14.53
C ALA A 44 -10.41 5.47 -15.95
N ALA A 45 -10.42 6.79 -16.09
CA ALA A 45 -10.05 7.42 -17.35
C ALA A 45 -8.53 7.37 -17.52
N MET A 46 -8.03 6.72 -18.58
CA MET A 46 -6.60 6.61 -18.86
C MET A 46 -6.16 7.62 -19.93
N PRO A 47 -4.94 8.20 -19.85
CA PRO A 47 -3.95 7.99 -18.79
C PRO A 47 -4.35 8.68 -17.47
N PRO A 48 -3.79 8.24 -16.31
CA PRO A 48 -3.96 8.99 -15.07
C PRO A 48 -3.38 10.39 -15.19
N ALA A 49 -3.88 11.29 -14.34
CA ALA A 49 -3.34 12.64 -14.24
C ALA A 49 -1.91 12.61 -13.69
N VAL A 50 -1.64 11.72 -12.72
CA VAL A 50 -0.31 11.52 -12.12
C VAL A 50 -0.09 10.05 -11.79
N GLU A 51 1.10 9.53 -12.10
CA GLU A 51 1.65 8.31 -11.51
C GLU A 51 2.60 8.73 -10.40
N GLN A 52 2.28 8.40 -9.15
CA GLN A 52 3.15 8.77 -8.02
C GLN A 52 4.40 7.88 -7.96
N PRO A 53 5.49 8.36 -7.32
CA PRO A 53 6.59 7.49 -6.93
C PRO A 53 6.11 6.29 -6.13
N ILE A 54 6.78 5.16 -6.27
CA ILE A 54 6.49 3.95 -5.51
C ILE A 54 6.61 4.25 -4.01
N VAL A 55 5.57 3.90 -3.25
CA VAL A 55 5.58 4.00 -1.79
C VAL A 55 6.13 2.70 -1.24
N ASP A 56 7.36 2.74 -0.71
CA ASP A 56 7.99 1.60 -0.02
C ASP A 56 7.67 1.67 1.48
N PHE A 57 6.89 0.71 1.97
CA PHE A 57 6.46 0.58 3.36
C PHE A 57 7.07 -0.67 4.03
N THR A 58 8.24 -1.12 3.56
CA THR A 58 8.93 -2.30 4.10
C THR A 58 9.36 -2.09 5.56
N SER A 59 9.69 -0.85 5.96
CA SER A 59 10.17 -0.52 7.31
C SER A 59 9.09 -0.07 8.30
N GLY A 60 7.81 -0.16 7.94
CA GLY A 60 6.71 0.36 8.75
C GLY A 60 5.73 1.16 7.89
N HIS A 61 4.94 2.05 8.50
CA HIS A 61 4.08 2.89 7.69
C HIS A 61 4.90 3.83 6.80
N ALA A 62 4.42 4.08 5.59
CA ALA A 62 4.94 5.08 4.68
C ALA A 62 3.81 5.92 4.09
N GLU A 63 4.14 7.08 3.55
CA GLU A 63 3.19 8.05 3.04
C GLU A 63 3.44 8.34 1.57
N SER A 64 2.36 8.55 0.83
CA SER A 64 2.39 9.05 -0.53
C SER A 64 2.77 10.54 -0.58
N ALA A 65 3.06 11.05 -1.77
CA ALA A 65 3.04 12.50 -1.96
C ALA A 65 1.60 13.03 -1.82
N ALA A 66 1.45 14.32 -1.48
CA ALA A 66 0.16 14.96 -1.45
C ALA A 66 -0.50 14.93 -2.84
N PHE A 67 -1.77 14.56 -2.89
CA PHE A 67 -2.53 14.49 -4.14
C PHE A 67 -2.63 15.86 -4.77
N THR A 68 -2.49 15.91 -6.09
CA THR A 68 -2.50 17.16 -6.84
C THR A 68 -3.86 17.85 -6.80
N THR A 69 -3.89 19.13 -7.17
CA THR A 69 -5.09 20.00 -7.06
C THR A 69 -6.31 19.50 -7.84
N GLY A 70 -6.12 18.69 -8.88
CA GLY A 70 -7.20 18.16 -9.70
C GLY A 70 -7.70 16.77 -9.31
N THR A 71 -7.05 16.11 -8.35
CA THR A 71 -7.31 14.71 -8.03
C THR A 71 -8.62 14.54 -7.28
N THR A 72 -9.49 13.69 -7.82
CA THR A 72 -10.82 13.38 -7.26
C THR A 72 -10.91 11.94 -6.77
N TYR A 73 -10.11 11.04 -7.34
CA TYR A 73 -9.94 9.67 -6.84
C TYR A 73 -8.56 9.13 -7.20
N ILE A 74 -8.16 8.07 -6.50
CA ILE A 74 -6.91 7.35 -6.74
C ILE A 74 -7.19 5.88 -7.01
N ARG A 75 -6.26 5.22 -7.71
CA ARG A 75 -6.10 3.77 -7.73
C ARG A 75 -4.88 3.41 -6.90
N VAL A 76 -5.04 2.45 -6.00
CA VAL A 76 -3.96 1.94 -5.13
C VAL A 76 -3.81 0.44 -5.37
N ASN A 77 -2.59 -0.03 -5.58
CA ASN A 77 -2.28 -1.45 -5.64
C ASN A 77 -1.05 -1.74 -4.76
N CYS A 78 -1.21 -2.58 -3.74
CA CYS A 78 -0.12 -3.06 -2.88
C CYS A 78 0.36 -4.42 -3.37
N ASP A 79 1.68 -4.66 -3.41
CA ASP A 79 2.25 -5.99 -3.73
C ASP A 79 2.12 -7.00 -2.57
N THR A 80 1.79 -6.53 -1.37
CA THR A 80 1.54 -7.34 -0.18
C THR A 80 0.27 -6.88 0.52
N ARG A 81 -0.25 -7.70 1.44
CA ARG A 81 -1.39 -7.32 2.27
C ARG A 81 -1.01 -6.09 3.10
N CYS A 82 -1.82 -5.03 2.98
CA CYS A 82 -1.54 -3.74 3.60
C CYS A 82 -2.82 -3.21 4.29
N ALA A 83 -2.65 -2.23 5.18
CA ALA A 83 -3.72 -1.40 5.69
C ALA A 83 -3.46 0.05 5.33
N VAL A 84 -4.52 0.79 4.98
CA VAL A 84 -4.39 2.16 4.46
C VAL A 84 -5.26 3.15 5.22
N LYS A 85 -4.78 4.39 5.29
CA LYS A 85 -5.52 5.54 5.83
C LYS A 85 -5.32 6.74 4.91
N ILE A 86 -6.42 7.39 4.54
CA ILE A 86 -6.41 8.58 3.69
C ILE A 86 -6.85 9.79 4.52
N GLY A 87 -6.15 10.92 4.38
CA GLY A 87 -6.46 12.13 5.14
C GLY A 87 -5.47 13.27 4.91
N PRO A 88 -5.55 14.35 5.70
CA PRO A 88 -4.63 15.48 5.60
C PRO A 88 -3.18 15.07 5.91
N ALA A 89 -2.23 15.62 5.16
CA ALA A 89 -0.81 15.46 5.46
C ALA A 89 -0.49 15.91 6.91
N GLY A 90 0.46 15.24 7.57
CA GLY A 90 0.88 15.56 8.94
C GLY A 90 -0.06 15.07 10.06
N SER A 91 -1.23 14.53 9.74
CA SER A 91 -2.14 13.90 10.73
C SER A 91 -2.64 12.50 10.30
N THR A 92 -2.11 11.98 9.19
CA THR A 92 -2.55 10.72 8.59
C THR A 92 -1.46 9.67 8.71
N THR A 93 -1.53 8.88 9.77
CA THR A 93 -0.67 7.71 9.97
C THR A 93 -1.52 6.45 9.98
N ALA A 94 -1.24 5.51 9.06
CA ALA A 94 -1.91 4.23 9.00
C ALA A 94 -1.40 3.26 10.06
N THR A 95 -2.32 2.44 10.57
CA THR A 95 -2.06 1.31 11.46
C THR A 95 -2.78 0.08 10.94
N THR A 96 -2.45 -1.09 11.47
CA THR A 96 -2.99 -2.39 11.02
C THR A 96 -4.50 -2.55 11.22
N VAL A 97 -5.15 -1.65 11.99
CA VAL A 97 -6.62 -1.65 12.18
C VAL A 97 -7.37 -0.79 11.16
N ASN A 98 -6.67 -0.07 10.28
CA ASN A 98 -7.31 0.71 9.22
C ASN A 98 -7.77 -0.18 8.06
N THR A 99 -8.29 0.44 6.99
CA THR A 99 -8.89 -0.26 5.84
C THR A 99 -7.91 -1.27 5.24
N PRO A 100 -8.24 -2.57 5.24
CA PRO A 100 -7.34 -3.59 4.71
C PRO A 100 -7.43 -3.65 3.18
N LEU A 101 -6.30 -3.86 2.52
CA LEU A 101 -6.20 -4.16 1.10
C LEU A 101 -5.57 -5.53 0.89
N GLY A 102 -6.10 -6.26 -0.09
CA GLY A 102 -5.48 -7.49 -0.58
C GLY A 102 -4.22 -7.20 -1.40
N PRO A 103 -3.27 -8.15 -1.47
CA PRO A 103 -2.14 -8.05 -2.37
C PRO A 103 -2.58 -8.13 -3.84
N ASP A 104 -1.90 -7.39 -4.71
CA ASP A 104 -2.06 -7.36 -6.16
C ASP A 104 -3.48 -7.05 -6.66
N ALA A 105 -4.32 -6.48 -5.79
CA ALA A 105 -5.69 -6.12 -6.06
C ALA A 105 -5.83 -4.58 -6.08
N PRO A 106 -6.01 -3.96 -7.25
CA PRO A 106 -6.20 -2.52 -7.31
C PRO A 106 -7.54 -2.12 -6.69
N GLU A 107 -7.51 -1.15 -5.79
CA GLU A 107 -8.71 -0.54 -5.20
C GLU A 107 -8.77 0.96 -5.54
N TYR A 108 -10.00 1.49 -5.65
CA TYR A 108 -10.23 2.89 -5.98
C TYR A 108 -10.86 3.64 -4.82
N PHE A 109 -10.29 4.79 -4.47
CA PHE A 109 -10.76 5.63 -3.37
C PHE A 109 -11.04 7.04 -3.85
N GLY A 110 -12.21 7.58 -3.50
CA GLY A 110 -12.47 9.02 -3.63
C GLY A 110 -11.62 9.80 -2.63
N VAL A 111 -10.96 10.86 -3.08
CA VAL A 111 -10.04 11.68 -2.27
C VAL A 111 -10.26 13.16 -2.53
N LYS A 112 -9.61 14.00 -1.73
CA LYS A 112 -9.51 15.45 -1.95
C LYS A 112 -8.06 15.81 -2.26
N ALA A 113 -7.88 16.81 -3.12
CA ALA A 113 -6.59 17.44 -3.33
C ALA A 113 -5.90 17.82 -2.02
N GLY A 114 -4.57 17.63 -1.96
CA GLY A 114 -3.74 17.90 -0.79
C GLY A 114 -3.79 16.83 0.31
N GLN A 115 -4.68 15.84 0.22
CA GLN A 115 -4.61 14.67 1.09
C GLN A 115 -3.44 13.76 0.70
N ILE A 116 -3.07 12.85 1.60
CA ILE A 116 -2.14 11.75 1.34
C ILE A 116 -2.83 10.42 1.64
N ILE A 117 -2.24 9.33 1.15
CA ILE A 117 -2.49 7.98 1.66
C ILE A 117 -1.28 7.51 2.46
N SER A 118 -1.51 7.09 3.69
CA SER A 118 -0.55 6.37 4.51
C SER A 118 -0.85 4.87 4.42
N ILE A 119 0.19 4.07 4.32
CA ILE A 119 0.12 2.63 4.04
C ILE A 119 1.05 1.92 5.01
N VAL A 120 0.61 0.81 5.59
CA VAL A 120 1.42 -0.05 6.46
C VAL A 120 1.20 -1.52 6.10
N ALA A 121 2.24 -2.34 6.24
CA ALA A 121 2.10 -3.79 6.07
C ALA A 121 1.13 -4.35 7.12
N ASN A 122 0.26 -5.27 6.70
CA ASN A 122 -0.71 -5.91 7.57
C ASN A 122 -0.71 -7.44 7.36
N PRO A 123 0.41 -8.12 7.69
CA PRO A 123 0.57 -9.56 7.49
C PRO A 123 -0.36 -10.41 8.34
#